data_AF-A0A832ANB5-F1
#
_entry.id   AF-A0A832ANB5-F1
#
_cell.length_a   1.000
_cell.length_b   1.000
_cell.length_c   1.000
_cell.angle_alpha   90.00
_cell.angle_beta   90.00
_cell.angle_gamma   90.00
#
_symmetry.space_group_name_H-M   'P 1'
#
loop_
_entity.id
_entity.type
_entity.pdbx_description
1 polymer ?
#
loop_
_entity_poly.entity_id
_entity_poly.type
_entity_poly.pdbx_seq_one_letter_code
_entity_poly.pdbx_strand_id
1 'polypeptide(L)'
;MENLDFRKRDKALYSGRRGRWDRITVPPIPYIAISGQGDPDQPEFARSVAALYPLAYGIRALCKARGATFTVPPLAALWSADNPAAFTTDNNRAAWRWTAMLRLPEGIDTQMLEAVRANALK
;
A
#
# COMPACT_ATOMS: atom_id res chain seq x y z
N MET A 1 -12.88 16.69 15.36
CA MET A 1 -11.63 16.00 14.97
C MET A 1 -11.84 15.50 13.55
N GLU A 2 -11.15 16.09 12.59
CA GLU A 2 -11.32 15.74 11.18
C GLU A 2 -10.63 14.39 10.89
N ASN A 3 -11.30 13.51 10.16
CA ASN A 3 -10.75 12.22 9.76
C ASN A 3 -10.40 12.23 8.28
N LEU A 4 -9.11 12.06 7.98
CA LEU A 4 -8.61 12.02 6.62
C LEU A 4 -9.05 10.72 5.92
N ASP A 5 -9.93 10.84 4.92
CA ASP A 5 -10.28 9.75 4.01
C ASP A 5 -9.68 10.04 2.63
N PHE A 6 -8.64 9.29 2.26
CA PHE A 6 -7.92 9.47 0.99
C PHE A 6 -8.80 9.33 -0.24
N ARG A 7 -9.84 8.49 -0.20
CA ARG A 7 -10.76 8.30 -1.33
C ARG A 7 -11.65 9.51 -1.55
N LYS A 8 -11.88 10.30 -0.50
CA LYS A 8 -12.62 11.56 -0.58
C LYS A 8 -11.69 12.71 -1.01
N ARG A 9 -10.54 12.84 -0.34
CA ARG A 9 -9.56 13.90 -0.61
C ARG A 9 -9.00 13.81 -2.03
N ASP A 10 -8.53 12.63 -2.42
CA ASP A 10 -7.83 12.40 -3.67
C ASP A 10 -8.69 11.58 -4.63
N LYS A 11 -9.96 11.96 -4.75
CA LYS A 11 -11.00 11.20 -5.47
C LYS A 11 -10.57 10.72 -6.85
N ALA A 12 -9.86 11.55 -7.61
CA ALA A 12 -9.36 11.21 -8.94
C ALA A 12 -8.46 9.95 -8.97
N LEU A 13 -7.74 9.64 -7.88
CA LEU A 13 -6.88 8.47 -7.76
C LEU A 13 -7.65 7.18 -7.44
N TYR A 14 -8.91 7.29 -6.98
CA TYR A 14 -9.71 6.17 -6.49
C TYR A 14 -11.04 6.00 -7.25
N SER A 15 -11.34 6.86 -8.22
CA SER A 15 -12.65 6.91 -8.90
C SER A 15 -12.61 6.54 -10.37
N GLY A 16 -11.71 5.63 -10.76
CA GLY A 16 -11.65 5.10 -12.14
C GLY A 16 -13.01 4.57 -12.59
N ARG A 17 -13.40 4.86 -13.85
CA ARG A 17 -14.68 4.43 -14.42
C ARG A 17 -14.47 3.41 -15.53
N ARG A 18 -15.27 2.33 -15.52
CA ARG A 18 -15.25 1.32 -16.58
C ARG A 18 -15.50 1.98 -17.95
N GLY A 19 -14.69 1.63 -18.94
CA GLY A 19 -14.82 2.14 -20.32
C GLY A 19 -14.33 3.57 -20.53
N ARG A 20 -13.64 4.17 -19.54
CA ARG A 20 -13.11 5.53 -19.65
C ARG A 20 -11.62 5.55 -19.32
N TRP A 21 -10.86 6.24 -20.16
CA TRP A 21 -9.45 6.54 -19.92
C TRP A 21 -9.32 7.96 -19.41
N ASP A 22 -8.59 8.11 -18.31
CA ASP A 22 -8.34 9.38 -17.65
C ASP A 22 -6.85 9.65 -17.58
N ARG A 23 -6.42 10.82 -18.05
CA ARG A 23 -5.08 11.31 -17.78
C ARG A 23 -5.08 11.98 -16.42
N ILE A 24 -4.37 11.40 -15.46
CA ILE A 24 -4.18 11.94 -14.11
C ILE A 24 -2.70 12.22 -13.86
N THR A 25 -2.41 13.15 -12.96
CA THR A 25 -1.07 13.34 -12.40
C THR A 25 -1.08 12.82 -10.98
N VAL A 26 -0.22 11.85 -10.69
CA VAL A 26 -0.09 11.28 -9.35
C VAL A 26 1.08 11.97 -8.66
N PRO A 27 0.87 12.70 -7.54
CA PRO A 27 1.97 13.32 -6.81
C PRO A 27 2.77 12.25 -6.05
N PRO A 28 3.96 12.59 -5.51
CA PRO A 28 4.61 11.76 -4.51
C PRO A 28 3.67 11.49 -3.34
N ILE A 29 3.53 10.23 -2.97
CA ILE A 29 2.64 9.78 -1.89
C ILE A 29 3.44 8.83 -0.99
N PRO A 30 3.39 9.01 0.35
CA PRO A 30 4.06 8.10 1.25
C PRO A 30 3.29 6.79 1.40
N TYR A 31 4.03 5.68 1.39
CA TYR A 31 3.52 4.33 1.58
C TYR A 31 4.40 3.58 2.58
N ILE A 32 3.77 2.69 3.35
CA ILE A 32 4.47 1.51 3.86
C ILE A 32 4.36 0.41 2.81
N ALA A 33 5.44 -0.32 2.60
CA ALA A 33 5.51 -1.30 1.52
C ALA A 33 6.36 -2.50 1.91
N ILE A 34 5.99 -3.67 1.37
CA ILE A 34 6.77 -4.90 1.41
C ILE A 34 6.87 -5.39 -0.03
N SER A 35 8.10 -5.71 -0.46
CA SER A 35 8.35 -6.29 -1.78
C SER A 35 8.67 -7.77 -1.65
N GLY A 36 8.33 -8.51 -2.70
CA GLY A 36 8.66 -9.92 -2.82
C GLY A 36 8.54 -10.38 -4.26
N GLN A 37 8.60 -11.69 -4.44
CA GLN A 37 8.56 -12.32 -5.74
C GLN A 37 7.65 -13.56 -5.69
N GLY A 38 7.11 -13.90 -6.84
CA GLY A 38 6.36 -15.12 -7.06
C GLY A 38 4.87 -14.89 -7.16
N ASP A 39 4.18 -16.03 -7.25
CA ASP A 39 2.75 -16.10 -7.45
C ASP A 39 2.00 -15.52 -6.23
N PRO A 40 1.10 -14.53 -6.41
CA PRO A 40 0.38 -13.94 -5.29
C PRO A 40 -0.66 -14.84 -4.62
N ASP A 41 -1.00 -15.97 -5.24
CA ASP A 41 -1.83 -17.00 -4.62
C ASP A 41 -1.02 -17.85 -3.63
N GLN A 42 0.32 -17.67 -3.57
CA GLN A 42 1.18 -18.32 -2.59
C GLN A 42 1.18 -17.58 -1.25
N PRO A 43 1.44 -18.29 -0.13
CA PRO A 43 1.34 -17.72 1.21
C PRO A 43 2.20 -16.47 1.47
N GLU A 44 3.29 -16.27 0.74
CA GLU A 44 4.22 -15.16 0.96
C GLU A 44 3.57 -13.79 0.71
N PHE A 45 2.80 -13.65 -0.37
CA PHE A 45 2.09 -12.42 -0.66
C PHE A 45 1.04 -12.11 0.41
N ALA A 46 0.23 -13.11 0.77
CA ALA A 46 -0.77 -12.98 1.82
C ALA A 46 -0.17 -12.61 3.18
N ARG A 47 0.96 -13.23 3.57
CA ARG A 47 1.70 -12.87 4.81
C ARG A 47 2.22 -11.44 4.77
N SER A 48 2.73 -10.99 3.61
CA SER A 48 3.23 -9.62 3.43
C SER A 48 2.10 -8.61 3.58
N VAL A 49 0.95 -8.86 2.97
CA VAL A 49 -0.25 -8.03 3.15
C VAL A 49 -0.70 -8.04 4.62
N ALA A 50 -0.74 -9.19 5.27
CA ALA A 50 -1.12 -9.30 6.68
C ALA A 50 -0.16 -8.52 7.60
N ALA A 51 1.13 -8.47 7.30
CA ALA A 51 2.12 -7.72 8.07
C ALA A 51 1.98 -6.20 7.90
N LEU A 52 1.48 -5.70 6.76
CA LEU A 52 1.28 -4.27 6.52
C LEU A 52 0.19 -3.64 7.39
N TYR A 53 -0.90 -4.37 7.67
CA TYR A 53 -2.06 -3.81 8.37
C TYR A 53 -1.75 -3.41 9.83
N PRO A 54 -1.09 -4.25 10.66
CA PRO A 54 -0.68 -3.85 12.01
C PRO A 54 0.17 -2.57 12.01
N LEU A 55 1.06 -2.41 11.03
CA LEU A 55 1.88 -1.19 10.90
C LEU A 55 1.02 0.03 10.55
N ALA A 56 0.11 -0.07 9.57
CA ALA A 56 -0.79 1.02 9.21
C ALA A 56 -1.69 1.45 10.39
N TYR A 57 -2.22 0.49 11.14
CA TYR A 57 -3.04 0.76 12.32
C TYR A 57 -2.25 1.31 13.50
N GLY A 58 -0.99 0.88 13.69
CA GLY A 58 -0.10 1.46 14.67
C GLY A 58 0.22 2.92 14.37
N ILE A 59 0.48 3.26 13.10
CA ILE A 59 0.66 4.65 12.67
C ILE A 59 -0.61 5.47 12.89
N ARG A 60 -1.79 4.90 12.56
CA ARG A 60 -3.07 5.53 12.86
C ARG A 60 -3.25 5.81 14.35
N ALA A 61 -2.83 4.90 15.23
CA ALA A 61 -2.89 5.12 16.67
C ALA A 61 -1.96 6.25 17.13
N LEU A 62 -0.74 6.34 16.58
CA LEU A 62 0.17 7.47 16.82
C LEU A 62 -0.43 8.81 16.38
N CYS A 63 -1.03 8.87 15.19
CA CYS A 63 -1.73 10.07 14.73
C CYS A 63 -2.86 10.46 15.68
N LYS A 64 -3.64 9.47 16.14
CA LYS A 64 -4.78 9.69 17.05
C LYS A 64 -4.34 10.30 18.37
N ALA A 65 -3.20 9.85 18.92
CA ALA A 65 -2.61 10.43 20.12
C ALA A 65 -2.20 11.91 19.95
N ARG A 66 -1.97 12.36 18.71
CA ARG A 66 -1.65 13.74 18.34
C ARG A 66 -2.86 14.54 17.84
N GLY A 67 -4.07 14.00 17.99
CA GLY A 67 -5.31 14.68 17.60
C GLY A 67 -5.71 14.58 16.12
N ALA A 68 -5.03 13.72 15.34
CA ALA A 68 -5.34 13.47 13.92
C ALA A 68 -5.78 12.01 13.70
N THR A 69 -6.67 11.75 12.75
CA THR A 69 -7.00 10.36 12.36
C THR A 69 -7.13 10.26 10.84
N PHE A 70 -6.88 9.06 10.33
CA PHE A 70 -7.13 8.73 8.93
C PHE A 70 -7.79 7.36 8.81
N THR A 71 -8.49 7.15 7.70
CA THR A 71 -9.00 5.85 7.30
C THR A 71 -7.92 5.11 6.52
N VAL A 72 -7.56 3.90 6.95
CA VAL A 72 -6.64 3.03 6.21
C VAL A 72 -7.24 2.79 4.81
N PRO A 73 -6.53 3.16 3.72
CA PRO A 73 -7.07 3.05 2.36
C PRO A 73 -7.03 1.61 1.86
N PRO A 74 -7.65 1.32 0.70
CA PRO A 74 -7.50 0.03 0.04
C PRO A 74 -6.02 -0.33 -0.17
N LEU A 75 -5.71 -1.63 -0.07
CA LEU A 75 -4.42 -2.17 -0.47
C LEU A 75 -4.12 -1.78 -1.92
N ALA A 76 -2.89 -1.35 -2.18
CA ALA A 76 -2.35 -1.23 -3.52
C ALA A 76 -1.20 -2.22 -3.70
N ALA A 77 -0.92 -2.59 -4.95
CA ALA A 77 0.25 -3.39 -5.28
C ALA A 77 0.84 -2.95 -6.63
N LEU A 78 2.16 -2.87 -6.70
CA LEU A 78 2.89 -2.81 -7.98
C LEU A 78 3.22 -4.23 -8.44
N TRP A 79 3.19 -4.45 -9.74
CA TRP A 79 3.52 -5.72 -10.38
C TRP A 79 4.50 -5.47 -11.51
N SER A 80 5.58 -6.24 -11.56
CA SER A 80 6.62 -6.17 -12.58
C SER A 80 7.24 -7.54 -12.81
N ALA A 81 8.01 -7.70 -13.87
CA ALA A 81 8.81 -8.89 -14.14
C ALA A 81 9.97 -8.47 -15.04
N ASP A 82 11.10 -9.18 -14.94
CA ASP A 82 12.27 -8.88 -15.78
C ASP A 82 11.95 -9.13 -17.27
N ASN A 83 11.12 -10.15 -17.56
CA ASN A 83 10.51 -10.36 -18.86
C ASN A 83 8.98 -10.14 -18.77
N PRO A 84 8.39 -9.14 -19.44
CA PRO A 84 6.95 -8.89 -19.45
C PRO A 84 6.10 -10.04 -19.99
N ALA A 85 6.67 -10.95 -20.79
CA ALA A 85 5.99 -12.15 -21.27
C ALA A 85 5.49 -13.05 -20.11
N ALA A 86 6.09 -12.93 -18.91
CA ALA A 86 5.65 -13.59 -17.70
C ALA A 86 4.19 -13.28 -17.30
N PHE A 87 3.63 -12.13 -17.72
CA PHE A 87 2.23 -11.76 -17.48
C PHE A 87 1.28 -12.22 -18.59
N THR A 88 1.80 -12.74 -19.69
CA THR A 88 1.01 -13.02 -20.91
C THR A 88 1.28 -14.43 -21.42
N THR A 89 2.17 -14.58 -22.40
CA THR A 89 2.41 -15.84 -23.11
C THR A 89 3.00 -16.92 -22.21
N ASP A 90 3.94 -16.54 -21.35
CA ASP A 90 4.69 -17.51 -20.54
C ASP A 90 3.90 -17.89 -19.29
N ASN A 91 2.98 -17.02 -18.85
CA ASN A 91 2.18 -17.15 -17.63
C ASN A 91 3.02 -17.60 -16.41
N ASN A 92 4.28 -17.16 -16.35
CA ASN A 92 5.22 -17.57 -15.33
C ASN A 92 5.06 -16.70 -14.08
N ARG A 93 4.05 -17.04 -13.27
CA ARG A 93 3.72 -16.33 -12.03
C ARG A 93 4.87 -16.35 -11.00
N ALA A 94 5.78 -17.33 -11.06
CA ALA A 94 6.96 -17.37 -10.22
C ALA A 94 7.98 -16.25 -10.52
N ALA A 95 7.95 -15.67 -11.74
CA ALA A 95 8.80 -14.56 -12.14
C ALA A 95 8.22 -13.18 -11.78
N TRP A 96 6.99 -13.12 -11.27
CA TRP A 96 6.36 -11.84 -10.92
C TRP A 96 7.08 -11.23 -9.71
N ARG A 97 7.51 -9.98 -9.82
CA ARG A 97 7.96 -9.15 -8.72
C ARG A 97 6.82 -8.25 -8.30
N TRP A 98 6.57 -8.16 -7.01
CA TRP A 98 5.48 -7.35 -6.47
C TRP A 98 5.93 -6.48 -5.31
N THR A 99 5.22 -5.37 -5.13
CA THR A 99 5.35 -4.50 -3.96
C THR A 99 3.95 -4.22 -3.43
N ALA A 100 3.57 -4.88 -2.34
CA ALA A 100 2.32 -4.63 -1.63
C ALA A 100 2.47 -3.38 -0.75
N MET A 101 1.48 -2.50 -0.72
CA MET A 101 1.61 -1.20 -0.05
C MET A 101 0.30 -0.63 0.48
N LEU A 102 0.41 0.11 1.58
CA LEU A 102 -0.66 0.91 2.17
C LEU A 102 -0.23 2.37 2.27
N ARG A 103 -1.04 3.26 1.73
CA ARG A 103 -0.78 4.71 1.76
C ARG A 103 -0.89 5.24 3.19
N LEU A 104 0.01 6.16 3.52
CA LEU A 104 0.05 6.89 4.79
C LEU A 104 -0.29 8.38 4.59
N PRO A 105 -0.62 9.11 5.67
CA PRO A 105 -0.68 10.57 5.64
C PRO A 105 0.68 11.21 5.32
N GLU A 106 0.66 12.46 4.86
CA GLU A 106 1.90 13.25 4.80
C GLU A 106 2.48 13.47 6.22
N GLY A 107 3.80 13.57 6.33
CA GLY A 107 4.49 13.82 7.60
C GLY A 107 4.77 12.57 8.45
N ILE A 108 4.45 11.37 7.97
CA ILE A 108 4.94 10.13 8.57
C ILE A 108 6.38 9.88 8.09
N ASP A 109 7.31 9.81 9.03
CA ASP A 109 8.72 9.53 8.75
C ASP A 109 9.12 8.09 9.12
N THR A 110 10.36 7.75 8.81
CA THR A 110 10.93 6.43 9.10
C THR A 110 11.02 6.17 10.60
N GLN A 111 11.28 7.18 11.43
CA GLN A 111 11.39 6.99 12.88
C GLN A 111 10.06 6.58 13.50
N MET A 112 8.95 7.19 13.07
CA MET A 112 7.61 6.80 13.47
C MET A 112 7.28 5.37 13.06
N LEU A 113 7.61 4.99 11.83
CA LEU A 113 7.41 3.64 11.32
C LEU A 113 8.19 2.61 12.14
N GLU A 114 9.46 2.90 12.43
CA GLU A 114 10.32 2.03 13.23
C GLU A 114 9.80 1.86 14.67
N ALA A 115 9.32 2.93 15.29
CA ALA A 115 8.70 2.87 16.61
C ALA A 115 7.42 2.00 16.61
N VAL A 116 6.62 2.05 15.55
CA VAL A 116 5.46 1.16 15.40
C VAL A 116 5.90 -0.28 15.17
N ARG A 117 6.86 -0.51 14.26
CA ARG A 117 7.38 -1.84 13.92
C ARG A 117 7.91 -2.57 15.14
N ALA A 118 8.68 -1.88 15.99
CA ALA A 118 9.25 -2.43 17.23
C ALA A 118 8.18 -2.84 18.27
N ASN A 119 6.96 -2.29 18.19
CA ASN A 119 5.86 -2.65 19.08
C ASN A 119 4.90 -3.68 18.46
N ALA A 120 4.75 -3.68 17.13
CA ALA A 120 3.85 -4.57 16.41
C ALA A 120 4.44 -5.99 16.19
N LEU A 121 5.76 -6.14 16.25
CA LEU A 121 6.49 -7.41 16.06
C LEU A 121 7.07 -7.96 17.37
N LYS A 122 6.51 -7.59 18.53
CA LYS A 122 6.81 -8.23 19.81
C LYS A 122 6.14 -9.59 19.93
#